data_AF-A0AA35YX83-F1
#
_entry.id   AF-A0AA35YX83-F1
#
_cell.length_a   1.000
_cell.length_b   1.000
_cell.length_c   1.000
_cell.angle_alpha   90.00
_cell.angle_beta   90.00
_cell.angle_gamma   90.00
#
_symmetry.space_group_name_H-M   'P 1'
#
loop_
_entity.id
_entity.type
_entity.pdbx_description
1 polymer ?
#
loop_
_entity_poly.entity_id
_entity_poly.type
_entity_poly.pdbx_seq_one_letter_code
_entity_poly.pdbx_strand_id
1 'polypeptide(L)'
;MVHPQNLSLDVIGLVVAVGEMARESTEKSKHKIHIHIQNENGLEIRLALWGDYAYQMQEYIQDNPHNLQIIVILQFAQINVWRDRPSVNTYYTSSRLFINSDIDEISVFKKR
;
A
#
# COMPACT_ATOMS: atom_id res chain seq x y z
N MET A 1 -16.96 24.57 -4.60
CA MET A 1 -16.17 23.61 -5.39
C MET A 1 -14.97 23.23 -4.55
N VAL A 2 -14.88 21.99 -4.08
CA VAL A 2 -13.78 21.55 -3.21
C VAL A 2 -12.64 21.10 -4.12
N HIS A 3 -11.49 21.77 -4.05
CA HIS A 3 -10.28 21.30 -4.73
C HIS A 3 -9.87 19.96 -4.08
N PRO A 4 -9.64 18.87 -4.84
CA PRO A 4 -9.31 17.55 -4.28
C PRO A 4 -7.95 17.44 -3.56
N GLN A 5 -7.27 18.56 -3.29
CA GLN A 5 -5.86 18.56 -2.86
C GLN A 5 -5.64 18.32 -1.35
N ASN A 6 -6.70 18.11 -0.55
CA ASN A 6 -6.59 17.95 0.91
C ASN A 6 -7.28 16.70 1.47
N LEU A 7 -7.60 15.69 0.66
CA LEU A 7 -8.17 14.44 1.17
C LEU A 7 -7.05 13.40 1.30
N SER A 8 -6.60 13.17 2.52
CA SER A 8 -5.80 12.00 2.85
C SER A 8 -6.73 10.83 3.17
N LEU A 9 -6.39 9.64 2.68
CA LEU A 9 -7.19 8.42 2.88
C LEU A 9 -6.39 7.41 3.69
N ASP A 10 -7.05 6.79 4.66
CA ASP A 10 -6.52 5.61 5.33
C ASP A 10 -7.16 4.37 4.70
N VAL A 11 -6.34 3.39 4.32
CA VAL A 11 -6.80 2.13 3.71
C VAL A 11 -6.27 0.94 4.50
N ILE A 12 -7.11 -0.08 4.64
CA ILE A 12 -6.75 -1.38 5.19
C ILE A 12 -7.21 -2.48 4.23
N GLY A 13 -6.39 -3.53 4.05
CA GLY A 13 -6.80 -4.68 3.25
C GLY A 13 -5.79 -5.82 3.23
N LEU A 14 -6.28 -6.97 2.78
CA LEU A 14 -5.47 -8.15 2.46
C LEU A 14 -4.76 -7.91 1.14
N VAL A 15 -3.45 -8.12 1.09
CA VAL A 15 -2.69 -8.11 -0.15
C VAL A 15 -3.03 -9.35 -0.97
N VAL A 16 -3.63 -9.14 -2.14
CA VAL A 16 -4.07 -10.21 -3.06
C VAL A 16 -3.18 -10.34 -4.29
N ALA A 17 -2.41 -9.30 -4.63
CA ALA A 17 -1.38 -9.37 -5.66
C ALA A 17 -0.22 -8.42 -5.37
N VAL A 18 0.98 -8.83 -5.76
CA VAL A 18 2.22 -8.05 -5.65
C VAL A 18 2.88 -8.01 -7.02
N GLY A 19 3.15 -6.81 -7.52
CA GLY A 19 3.91 -6.61 -8.74
C GLY A 19 5.42 -6.60 -8.49
N GLU A 20 6.19 -6.63 -9.57
CA GLU A 20 7.65 -6.51 -9.49
C GLU A 20 8.08 -5.10 -9.08
N MET A 21 9.27 -5.01 -8.46
CA MET A 21 9.90 -3.73 -8.14
C MET A 21 10.40 -3.05 -9.42
N ALA A 22 9.79 -1.92 -9.77
CA ALA A 22 10.25 -1.07 -10.86
C ALA A 22 11.47 -0.24 -10.39
N ARG A 23 12.60 -0.42 -11.07
CA ARG A 23 13.89 0.24 -10.79
C ARG A 23 14.41 1.01 -12.02
N GLU A 24 13.54 1.86 -12.57
CA GLU A 24 13.84 2.63 -13.79
C GLU A 24 14.81 3.79 -13.56
N SER A 25 14.95 4.24 -12.31
CA SER A 25 15.88 5.28 -11.89
C SER A 25 17.05 4.69 -11.10
N THR A 26 18.16 5.41 -10.99
CA THR A 26 19.23 5.11 -10.01
C THR A 26 18.87 5.61 -8.61
N GLU A 27 17.93 6.55 -8.50
CA GLU A 27 17.46 7.07 -7.23
C GLU A 27 16.46 6.08 -6.61
N LYS A 28 16.84 5.49 -5.46
CA LYS A 28 15.97 4.56 -4.70
C LYS A 28 14.60 5.13 -4.41
N SER A 29 14.52 6.45 -4.26
CA SER A 29 13.28 7.18 -4.00
C SER A 29 12.24 7.09 -5.12
N LYS A 30 12.71 6.86 -6.35
CA LYS A 30 11.87 6.72 -7.54
C LYS A 30 11.54 5.27 -7.87
N HIS A 31 11.97 4.32 -7.03
CA HIS A 31 11.55 2.94 -7.18
C HIS A 31 10.15 2.75 -6.62
N LYS A 32 9.41 1.78 -7.16
CA LYS A 32 8.07 1.47 -6.70
C LYS A 32 7.72 -0.01 -6.81
N ILE A 33 6.83 -0.46 -5.94
CA ILE A 33 6.07 -1.70 -6.08
C ILE A 33 4.59 -1.35 -6.16
N HIS A 34 3.87 -2.06 -7.03
CA HIS A 34 2.42 -2.05 -7.03
C HIS A 34 1.89 -3.23 -6.23
N ILE A 35 0.98 -2.98 -5.29
CA ILE A 35 0.23 -4.02 -4.60
C ILE A 35 -1.26 -3.83 -4.83
N HIS A 36 -2.00 -4.92 -4.82
CA HIS A 36 -3.45 -4.92 -4.86
C HIS A 36 -3.94 -5.38 -3.50
N ILE A 37 -4.80 -4.59 -2.89
CA ILE A 37 -5.38 -4.90 -1.58
C ILE A 37 -6.89 -5.02 -1.70
N GLN A 38 -7.45 -5.98 -0.98
CA GLN A 38 -8.87 -6.26 -0.94
C GLN A 38 -9.41 -5.98 0.47
N ASN A 39 -10.53 -5.27 0.56
CA ASN A 39 -11.22 -5.06 1.83
C ASN A 39 -12.17 -6.22 2.16
N GLU A 40 -12.87 -6.14 3.30
CA GLU A 40 -13.82 -7.16 3.77
C GLU A 40 -15.02 -7.39 2.83
N ASN A 41 -15.36 -6.43 1.96
CA ASN A 41 -16.44 -6.55 0.98
C ASN A 41 -15.95 -7.12 -0.37
N GLY A 42 -14.69 -7.54 -0.45
CA GLY A 42 -14.09 -8.01 -1.68
C GLY A 42 -13.72 -6.90 -2.67
N LEU A 43 -13.84 -5.63 -2.30
CA LEU A 43 -13.45 -4.51 -3.16
C LEU A 43 -11.93 -4.39 -3.19
N GLU A 44 -11.37 -4.44 -4.40
CA GLU A 44 -9.94 -4.36 -4.65
C GLU A 44 -9.52 -2.93 -5.04
N ILE A 45 -8.42 -2.46 -4.48
CA ILE A 45 -7.76 -1.23 -4.90
C ILE A 45 -6.26 -1.46 -5.13
N ARG A 46 -5.69 -0.70 -6.07
CA ARG A 46 -4.27 -0.73 -6.38
C ARG A 46 -3.52 0.37 -5.63
N LEU A 47 -2.49 -0.02 -4.88
CA LEU A 47 -1.56 0.88 -4.23
C LEU A 47 -0.25 0.97 -5.03
N ALA A 48 0.38 2.15 -5.06
CA ALA A 48 1.78 2.30 -5.44
C ALA A 48 2.59 2.75 -4.23
N LEU A 49 3.46 1.86 -3.76
CA LEU A 49 4.42 2.12 -2.69
C LEU A 49 5.70 2.62 -3.33
N TRP A 50 6.19 3.80 -2.95
CA TRP A 50 7.40 4.40 -3.48
C TRP A 50 8.53 4.38 -2.46
N GLY A 51 9.77 4.38 -2.95
CA GLY A 51 10.97 4.53 -2.12
C GLY A 51 10.99 3.52 -0.96
N ASP A 52 11.21 4.01 0.24
CA ASP A 52 11.36 3.19 1.45
C ASP A 52 10.15 2.28 1.70
N TYR A 53 8.92 2.71 1.39
CA TYR A 53 7.73 1.87 1.52
C TYR A 53 7.76 0.67 0.55
N ALA A 54 8.30 0.85 -0.65
CA ALA A 54 8.46 -0.25 -1.61
C ALA A 54 9.46 -1.29 -1.07
N TYR A 55 10.56 -0.82 -0.48
CA TYR A 55 11.58 -1.67 0.10
C TYR A 55 11.10 -2.39 1.35
N GLN A 56 10.38 -1.70 2.24
CA GLN A 56 9.77 -2.30 3.43
C GLN A 56 8.82 -3.45 3.06
N MET A 57 8.00 -3.28 2.02
CA MET A 57 7.12 -4.34 1.52
C MET A 57 7.91 -5.51 0.91
N GLN A 58 8.94 -5.21 0.11
CA GLN A 58 9.80 -6.23 -0.49
C GLN A 58 10.53 -7.07 0.56
N GLU A 59 11.13 -6.42 1.55
CA GLU A 59 11.83 -7.06 2.68
C GLU A 59 10.86 -7.94 3.47
N TYR A 60 9.67 -7.42 3.81
CA TYR A 60 8.66 -8.20 4.52
C TYR A 60 8.29 -9.50 3.77
N ILE A 61 8.06 -9.43 2.44
CA ILE A 61 7.74 -10.63 1.64
C ILE A 61 8.91 -11.61 1.63
N GLN A 62 10.14 -11.11 1.48
CA GLN A 62 11.34 -11.95 1.44
C GLN A 62 11.62 -12.66 2.77
N ASP A 63 11.39 -11.97 3.88
CA ASP A 63 11.57 -12.51 5.23
C ASP A 63 10.43 -13.46 5.64
N ASN A 64 9.28 -13.39 4.96
CA ASN A 64 8.08 -14.17 5.27
C ASN A 64 7.56 -14.96 4.05
N PRO A 65 8.37 -15.82 3.40
CA PRO A 65 8.04 -16.45 2.11
C PRO A 65 6.85 -17.42 2.18
N HIS A 66 6.52 -17.90 3.38
CA HIS A 66 5.39 -18.82 3.62
C HIS A 66 4.15 -18.11 4.17
N ASN A 67 4.20 -16.79 4.38
CA ASN A 67 3.06 -16.06 4.90
C ASN A 67 2.06 -15.78 3.78
N LEU A 68 0.95 -16.51 3.81
CA LEU A 68 -0.13 -16.40 2.83
C LEU A 68 -1.08 -15.22 3.12
N GLN A 69 -1.00 -14.61 4.31
CA GLN A 69 -1.90 -13.55 4.73
C GLN A 69 -1.13 -12.29 5.13
N ILE A 70 -0.97 -11.38 4.17
CA ILE A 70 -0.34 -10.08 4.39
C ILE A 70 -1.43 -9.02 4.46
N ILE A 71 -1.65 -8.44 5.64
CA ILE A 71 -2.57 -7.31 5.80
C ILE A 71 -1.77 -6.04 5.94
N VAL A 72 -2.18 -5.02 5.20
CA VAL A 72 -1.55 -3.70 5.23
C VAL A 72 -2.54 -2.64 5.66
N ILE A 73 -2.03 -1.67 6.42
CA ILE A 73 -2.68 -0.37 6.62
C ILE A 73 -1.76 0.68 6.00
N LEU A 74 -2.29 1.48 5.10
CA LEU A 74 -1.62 2.68 4.60
C LEU A 74 -2.40 3.90 5.06
N GLN A 75 -1.82 4.66 5.98
CA GLN A 75 -2.38 5.92 6.46
C GLN A 75 -1.85 7.11 5.69
N PHE A 76 -2.66 8.15 5.65
CA PHE A 76 -2.38 9.40 4.96
C PHE A 76 -1.98 9.16 3.50
N ALA A 77 -2.73 8.32 2.80
CA ALA A 77 -2.49 8.02 1.39
C ALA A 77 -3.04 9.12 0.49
N GLN A 78 -2.39 9.35 -0.65
CA GLN A 78 -2.85 10.25 -1.69
C GLN A 78 -3.63 9.47 -2.75
N ILE A 79 -4.82 9.93 -3.11
CA ILE A 79 -5.50 9.44 -4.32
C ILE A 79 -4.93 10.19 -5.52
N ASN A 80 -4.29 9.49 -6.45
CA ASN A 80 -3.91 10.04 -7.74
C ASN A 80 -4.69 9.35 -8.85
N VAL A 81 -5.14 10.12 -9.83
CA VAL A 81 -5.77 9.59 -11.04
C VAL A 81 -4.80 9.82 -12.19
N TRP A 82 -4.30 8.75 -12.81
CA TRP A 82 -3.46 8.84 -13.99
C TRP A 82 -4.14 8.15 -15.16
N ARG A 83 -4.38 8.88 -16.26
CA ARG A 83 -5.11 8.39 -17.45
C ARG A 83 -6.41 7.65 -17.10
N ASP A 84 -7.26 8.28 -16.29
CA ASP A 84 -8.55 7.75 -15.82
C ASP A 84 -8.48 6.48 -14.97
N ARG A 85 -7.28 6.08 -14.52
CA ARG A 85 -7.09 4.98 -13.57
C ARG A 85 -6.74 5.54 -12.19
N PRO A 86 -7.65 5.45 -11.21
CA PRO A 86 -7.33 5.85 -9.84
C PRO A 86 -6.30 4.87 -9.25
N SER A 87 -5.29 5.41 -8.59
CA SER A 87 -4.36 4.68 -7.73
C SER A 87 -4.22 5.40 -6.41
N VAL A 88 -3.99 4.63 -5.35
CA VAL A 88 -3.67 5.19 -4.04
C VAL A 88 -2.15 5.13 -3.87
N ASN A 89 -1.52 6.26 -3.60
CA ASN A 89 -0.08 6.40 -3.54
C ASN A 89 0.37 6.86 -2.15
N THR A 90 1.59 6.50 -1.79
CA THR A 90 2.28 7.03 -0.60
C THR A 90 2.64 8.51 -0.81
N TYR A 91 2.40 9.36 0.18
CA TYR A 91 3.09 10.65 0.33
C TYR A 91 4.50 10.41 0.84
N TYR A 92 5.47 11.09 0.21
CA TYR A 92 6.90 10.88 0.42
C TYR A 92 7.38 11.09 1.87
N THR A 93 6.67 11.91 2.65
CA THR A 93 7.11 12.33 4.00
C THR A 93 6.08 12.08 5.10
N SER A 94 4.86 11.67 4.77
CA SER A 94 3.74 11.69 5.73
C SER A 94 2.94 10.41 5.79
N SER A 95 3.02 9.53 4.79
CA SER A 95 2.30 8.26 4.85
C SER A 95 2.90 7.34 5.91
N ARG A 96 2.07 6.44 6.45
CA ARG A 96 2.53 5.39 7.35
C ARG A 96 2.06 4.06 6.83
N LEU A 97 3.00 3.14 6.62
CA LEU A 97 2.72 1.77 6.18
C LEU A 97 2.92 0.83 7.36
N PHE A 98 1.86 0.12 7.70
CA PHE A 98 1.87 -0.98 8.66
C PHE A 98 1.65 -2.28 7.91
N ILE A 99 2.50 -3.28 8.16
CA ILE A 99 2.42 -4.59 7.51
C ILE A 99 2.35 -5.63 8.63
N ASN A 100 1.20 -6.30 8.75
CA ASN A 100 0.94 -7.31 9.78
C ASN A 100 1.36 -6.91 11.20
N SER A 101 1.36 -5.61 11.49
CA SER A 101 1.74 -5.06 12.78
C SER A 101 0.75 -5.46 13.86
N ASP A 102 1.21 -5.50 15.12
CA ASP A 102 0.35 -5.80 16.28
C ASP A 102 -0.49 -4.57 16.64
N ILE A 103 -1.56 -4.38 15.85
CA ILE A 103 -2.51 -3.28 15.98
C ILE A 103 -3.91 -3.89 15.91
N ASP A 104 -4.82 -3.40 16.76
CA ASP A 104 -6.17 -3.93 16.92
C ASP A 104 -6.92 -4.05 15.59
N GLU A 105 -6.79 -3.07 14.69
CA GLU A 105 -7.45 -3.09 13.38
C GLU A 105 -6.98 -4.26 12.51
N ILE A 106 -5.69 -4.60 12.54
CA ILE A 106 -5.15 -5.77 11.81
C ILE A 106 -5.67 -7.07 12.45
N SER A 107 -5.69 -7.13 13.78
CA SER A 107 -6.21 -8.28 14.52
C SER A 107 -7.71 -8.51 14.28
N VAL A 108 -8.49 -7.45 14.14
CA VAL A 108 -9.92 -7.52 13.79
C VAL A 108 -10.09 -7.96 12.34
N PHE A 109 -9.29 -7.42 11.41
CA PHE A 109 -9.35 -7.78 9.99
C PHE A 109 -9.01 -9.26 9.77
N LYS A 110 -8.03 -9.82 10.50
CA LYS A 110 -7.64 -11.25 10.41
C LYS A 110 -8.72 -12.24 10.84
N LYS A 111 -9.62 -11.84 11.74
CA LYS A 111 -10.61 -12.71 12.38
C LYS A 111 -11.89 -12.89 11.55
N ARG A 112 -12.00 -12.23 10.40
CA ARG A 112 -13.14 -12.29 9.48
C ARG A 112 -12.77 -13.07 8.24
#